data_AF-A0A9R1BS10-F1
#
_entry.id   AF-A0A9R1BS10-F1
#
_cell.length_a   1.000
_cell.length_b   1.000
_cell.length_c   1.000
_cell.angle_alpha   90.00
_cell.angle_beta   90.00
_cell.angle_gamma   90.00
#
_symmetry.space_group_name_H-M   'P 1'
#
loop_
_entity.id
_entity.type
_entity.pdbx_description
1 polymer ?
#
loop_
_entity_poly.entity_id
_entity_poly.type
_entity_poly.pdbx_seq_one_letter_code
_entity_poly.pdbx_strand_id
1 'polypeptide(L)'
;MIDAERRLLANALQDADNQHFVLLSESCVPLHNFDYVYSYLMETNISFVDSFDDPGPHGAGRYSEHMLPEIIKRDWRKGAQVIISMLDFPGKWNPFLLYQIQVI
;
A
#
# COMPACT_ATOMS: atom_id res chain seq x y z
N MET A 1 -4.38 -12.97 -6.38
CA MET A 1 -3.62 -11.74 -6.73
C MET A 1 -2.87 -11.23 -5.51
N ILE A 2 -3.58 -11.03 -4.40
CA ILE A 2 -3.07 -10.68 -3.06
C ILE A 2 -1.86 -11.51 -2.61
N ASP A 3 -1.91 -12.84 -2.75
CA ASP A 3 -0.81 -13.69 -2.31
C ASP A 3 0.49 -13.47 -3.09
N ALA A 4 0.39 -13.10 -4.37
CA ALA A 4 1.56 -12.78 -5.19
C ALA A 4 2.15 -11.42 -4.77
N GLU A 5 1.32 -10.40 -4.57
CA GLU A 5 1.73 -9.09 -4.07
C GLU A 5 2.38 -9.20 -2.69
N ARG A 6 1.78 -9.97 -1.78
CA ARG A 6 2.34 -10.22 -0.45
C ARG A 6 3.71 -10.89 -0.51
N ARG A 7 3.91 -11.86 -1.42
CA ARG A 7 5.21 -12.53 -1.61
C ARG A 7 6.25 -11.61 -2.24
N LEU A 8 5.85 -10.78 -3.21
CA LEU A 8 6.72 -9.78 -3.82
C LEU A 8 7.18 -8.77 -2.78
N LEU A 9 6.26 -8.23 -1.98
CA LEU A 9 6.60 -7.31 -0.91
C LEU A 9 7.48 -8.01 0.14
N ALA A 10 7.11 -9.20 0.61
CA ALA A 10 7.89 -9.99 1.56
C ALA A 10 9.36 -10.16 1.14
N ASN A 11 9.62 -10.45 -0.15
CA ASN A 11 10.97 -10.55 -0.68
C ASN A 11 11.68 -9.20 -0.74
N ALA A 12 10.98 -8.17 -1.19
CA ALA A 12 11.56 -6.84 -1.35
C ALA A 12 11.98 -6.21 0.00
N LEU A 13 11.31 -6.59 1.08
CA LEU A 13 11.62 -6.16 2.46
C LEU A 13 12.78 -6.90 3.12
N GLN A 14 13.26 -8.00 2.53
CA GLN A 14 14.44 -8.69 3.06
C GLN A 14 15.69 -7.82 2.96
N ASP A 15 15.68 -6.87 2.03
CA ASP A 15 16.72 -5.88 1.87
C ASP A 15 16.33 -4.59 2.59
N ALA A 16 17.14 -4.21 3.59
CA ALA A 16 16.93 -3.01 4.39
C ALA A 16 17.23 -1.70 3.63
N ASP A 17 17.95 -1.78 2.51
CA ASP A 17 18.25 -0.62 1.66
C ASP A 17 17.06 -0.24 0.76
N ASN A 18 16.05 -1.12 0.65
CA ASN A 18 14.83 -0.83 -0.10
C ASN A 18 13.88 0.07 0.71
N GLN A 19 13.94 1.38 0.43
CA GLN A 19 13.12 2.39 1.13
C GLN A 19 11.75 2.65 0.46
N HIS A 20 11.63 2.39 -0.84
CA HIS A 20 10.45 2.69 -1.64
C HIS A 20 9.99 1.46 -2.42
N PHE A 21 8.67 1.23 -2.47
CA PHE A 21 8.07 0.18 -3.29
C PHE A 21 6.95 0.75 -4.15
N VAL A 22 6.86 0.23 -5.38
CA VAL A 22 5.80 0.54 -6.34
C VAL A 22 5.30 -0.77 -6.92
N LEU A 23 3.99 -1.00 -6.84
CA LEU A 23 3.33 -2.12 -7.51
C LEU A 23 2.71 -1.64 -8.83
N LEU A 24 3.11 -2.26 -9.94
CA LEU A 24 2.64 -1.96 -11.29
C LEU A 24 2.10 -3.22 -11.95
N SER A 25 1.11 -3.06 -12.83
CA SER A 25 0.62 -4.11 -13.73
C SER A 25 1.09 -3.86 -15.16
N GLU A 26 0.95 -4.86 -16.03
CA GLU A 26 1.33 -4.76 -17.45
C GLU A 26 0.54 -3.69 -18.22
N SER A 27 -0.61 -3.25 -17.70
CA SER A 27 -1.42 -2.18 -18.29
C SER A 27 -0.96 -0.77 -17.90
N CYS A 28 -0.01 -0.62 -16.97
CA CYS A 28 0.48 0.68 -16.54
C CYS A 28 1.35 1.32 -17.63
N VAL A 29 1.00 2.54 -18.03
CA VAL A 29 1.77 3.32 -19.02
C VAL A 29 2.34 4.56 -18.35
N PRO A 30 3.67 4.81 -18.43
CA PRO A 30 4.27 5.98 -17.83
C PRO A 30 3.78 7.26 -18.52
N LEU A 31 3.36 8.24 -17.72
CA LEU A 31 2.93 9.56 -18.20
C LEU A 31 4.05 10.61 -18.19
N HIS A 32 5.09 10.37 -17.39
CA HIS A 32 6.26 11.22 -17.26
C HIS A 32 7.53 10.39 -17.44
N ASN A 33 8.65 11.06 -17.72
CA ASN A 33 9.94 10.39 -17.82
C ASN A 33 10.41 9.87 -16.45
N PHE A 34 11.36 8.94 -16.48
CA PHE A 34 11.86 8.30 -15.26
C PHE A 34 12.47 9.32 -14.29
N ASP A 35 13.29 10.25 -14.79
CA ASP A 35 14.00 11.22 -13.94
C ASP A 35 13.03 12.11 -13.14
N TYR A 36 11.93 12.54 -13.76
CA TYR A 36 10.88 13.31 -13.11
C TYR A 36 10.17 12.49 -12.02
N VAL A 37 9.76 11.26 -12.35
CA VAL A 37 9.07 10.39 -11.39
C VAL A 37 9.99 10.02 -10.22
N TYR A 38 11.25 9.69 -10.51
CA TYR A 38 12.24 9.34 -9.52
C TYR A 38 12.51 10.51 -8.58
N SER A 39 12.84 11.70 -9.11
CA SER A 39 13.06 12.90 -8.27
C SER A 39 11.83 13.23 -7.43
N TYR A 40 10.63 13.20 -8.02
CA TYR A 40 9.38 13.45 -7.30
C TYR A 40 9.15 12.46 -6.15
N LEU A 41 9.40 11.16 -6.37
CA LEU A 41 9.20 10.13 -5.36
C LEU A 41 10.29 10.14 -4.27
N MET A 42 11.53 10.51 -4.61
CA MET A 42 12.63 10.60 -3.63
C MET A 42 12.59 11.88 -2.79
N GLU A 43 12.07 12.97 -3.34
CA GLU A 43 12.00 14.27 -2.65
C GLU A 43 10.75 14.41 -1.78
N THR A 44 9.73 13.59 -2.01
CA THR A 44 8.51 13.59 -1.20
C THR A 44 8.66 12.67 0.01
N ASN A 45 8.12 13.08 1.16
CA ASN A 45 8.02 12.24 2.37
C ASN A 45 6.56 11.86 2.66
N ILE A 46 5.79 11.59 1.61
CA ILE A 46 4.39 11.16 1.69
C ILE A 46 4.18 9.86 0.91
N SER A 47 3.40 8.95 1.47
CA SER A 47 2.92 7.76 0.76
C SER A 47 1.70 8.10 -0.10
N PHE A 48 1.64 7.58 -1.32
CA PHE A 48 0.47 7.72 -2.19
C PHE A 48 -0.33 6.42 -2.15
N VAL A 49 -1.41 6.45 -1.40
CA VAL A 49 -2.34 5.33 -1.24
C VAL A 49 -3.75 5.85 -1.48
N ASP A 50 -4.47 5.24 -2.41
CA ASP A 50 -5.88 5.53 -2.59
C ASP A 50 -6.68 4.89 -1.44
N SER A 51 -7.47 5.69 -0.74
CA SER A 51 -8.17 5.28 0.47
C SER A 51 -9.50 6.03 0.59
N PHE A 52 -10.60 5.31 0.49
CA PHE A 52 -11.95 5.85 0.55
C PHE A 52 -12.86 4.99 1.44
N ASP A 53 -13.93 5.61 1.94
CA ASP A 53 -14.97 4.92 2.70
C ASP A 53 -16.03 4.38 1.73
N ASP A 54 -16.18 3.06 1.67
CA ASP A 54 -17.18 2.37 0.85
C ASP A 54 -18.15 1.65 1.79
N PRO A 55 -19.38 2.16 1.98
CA PRO A 55 -20.37 1.54 2.87
C PRO A 55 -20.96 0.25 2.28
N GLY A 56 -20.65 -0.09 1.02
CA GLY A 56 -21.18 -1.25 0.33
C GLY A 56 -20.66 -2.59 0.87
N PRO A 57 -21.25 -3.71 0.38
CA PRO A 57 -20.84 -5.06 0.79
C PRO A 57 -19.39 -5.40 0.42
N HIS A 58 -18.81 -4.68 -0.54
CA HIS A 58 -17.43 -4.84 -0.99
C HIS A 58 -16.43 -3.92 -0.27
N GLY A 59 -16.90 -3.02 0.58
CA GLY A 59 -16.08 -2.14 1.43
C GLY A 59 -16.24 -2.50 2.90
N ALA A 60 -17.10 -1.78 3.61
CA ALA A 60 -17.37 -1.99 5.04
C ALA A 60 -17.92 -3.39 5.35
N GLY A 61 -18.60 -4.04 4.39
CA GLY A 61 -19.06 -5.43 4.52
C GLY A 61 -17.95 -6.47 4.63
N ARG A 62 -16.72 -6.13 4.23
CA ARG A 62 -15.54 -7.00 4.34
C ARG A 62 -14.76 -6.82 5.65
N TYR A 63 -15.15 -5.89 6.51
CA TYR A 63 -14.48 -5.70 7.79
C TYR A 63 -14.68 -6.92 8.70
N SER A 64 -13.59 -7.42 9.28
CA SER A 64 -13.59 -8.51 10.26
C SER A 64 -13.17 -8.01 11.64
N GLU A 65 -13.87 -8.45 12.70
CA GLU A 65 -13.51 -8.11 14.08
C GLU A 65 -12.13 -8.66 14.50
N HIS A 66 -11.60 -9.65 13.77
CA HIS A 66 -10.24 -10.18 13.97
C HIS A 66 -9.12 -9.17 13.68
N MET A 67 -9.44 -8.02 13.10
CA MET A 67 -8.46 -6.94 12.84
C MET A 67 -8.33 -5.97 14.03
N LEU A 68 -9.09 -6.17 15.10
CA LEU A 68 -8.90 -5.45 16.36
C LEU A 68 -7.70 -6.03 17.13
N PRO A 69 -6.94 -5.18 17.87
CA PRO A 69 -7.15 -3.74 18.06
C PRO A 69 -6.51 -2.84 16.99
N GLU A 70 -5.71 -3.39 16.08
CA GLU A 70 -4.89 -2.61 15.13
C GLU A 70 -5.73 -1.74 14.19
N ILE A 71 -6.84 -2.27 13.68
CA ILE A 71 -7.79 -1.54 12.84
C ILE A 71 -9.18 -1.59 13.44
N ILE A 72 -9.59 -0.46 13.99
CA ILE A 72 -10.97 -0.22 14.37
C ILE A 72 -11.83 0.10 13.15
N LYS A 73 -13.09 -0.31 13.19
CA LYS A 73 -14.04 -0.18 12.06
C LYS A 73 -14.14 1.24 11.49
N ARG A 74 -13.99 2.28 12.33
CA ARG A 74 -14.01 3.68 11.87
C ARG A 74 -12.81 4.08 11.00
N ASP A 75 -11.70 3.37 11.14
CA ASP A 75 -10.43 3.62 10.44
C ASP A 75 -10.28 2.68 9.23
N TRP A 76 -11.24 1.75 9.03
CA TRP A 76 -11.32 0.89 7.85
C TRP A 76 -11.59 1.71 6.59
N ARG A 77 -10.76 1.50 5.57
CA ARG A 77 -10.90 2.15 4.26
C ARG A 77 -10.64 1.13 3.17
N LYS A 78 -11.41 1.23 2.10
CA LYS A 78 -11.14 0.51 0.85
C LYS A 78 -10.13 1.32 0.04
N GLY A 79 -9.25 0.65 -0.69
CA GLY A 79 -8.25 1.32 -1.53
C GLY A 79 -8.07 0.65 -2.88
N ALA A 80 -7.25 1.29 -3.72
CA ALA A 80 -6.81 0.73 -4.98
C ALA A 80 -5.60 -0.20 -4.77
N GLN A 81 -5.41 -1.13 -5.70
CA GLN A 81 -4.25 -2.03 -5.74
C GLN A 81 -2.93 -1.32 -6.05
N VAL A 82 -2.99 -0.12 -6.62
CA VAL A 82 -1.81 0.67 -6.93
C VAL A 82 -1.38 1.43 -5.68
N ILE A 83 -0.23 1.05 -5.15
CA ILE A 83 0.32 1.55 -3.91
C ILE A 83 1.73 2.07 -4.18
N ILE A 84 2.01 3.30 -3.73
CA ILE A 84 3.37 3.84 -3.62
C ILE A 84 3.63 4.12 -2.15
N SER A 85 4.45 3.27 -1.54
CA SER A 85 4.74 3.34 -0.11
C SER A 85 6.22 3.62 0.13
N MET A 86 6.48 4.58 1.02
CA MET A 86 7.77 4.71 1.70
C MET A 86 7.73 3.96 3.03
N LEU A 87 8.84 3.31 3.37
CA LEU A 87 9.03 2.80 4.72
C LEU A 87 9.45 3.96 5.64
N ASP A 88 8.69 4.19 6.71
CA ASP A 88 9.09 5.14 7.75
C ASP A 88 10.32 4.59 8.50
N PHE A 89 11.38 5.38 8.58
CA PHE A 89 12.51 5.12 9.47
C PHE A 89 11.98 5.12 10.93
N PRO A 90 12.16 4.04 11.73
CA PRO A 90 13.15 2.98 11.61
C PRO A 90 12.54 1.65 11.14
N GLY A 91 12.23 1.52 9.85
CA GLY A 91 11.69 0.28 9.27
C GLY A 91 10.38 -0.18 9.92
N LYS A 92 9.63 0.75 10.54
CA LYS A 92 8.36 0.42 11.17
C LYS A 92 7.28 0.47 10.10
N TRP A 93 6.67 -0.68 9.89
CA TRP A 93 5.45 -0.84 9.12
C TRP A 93 4.46 0.24 9.48
N ASN A 94 3.94 0.93 8.46
CA ASN A 94 2.63 1.55 8.62
C ASN A 94 1.60 0.40 8.62
N PRO A 95 0.98 0.06 9.75
CA PRO A 95 0.07 -1.07 9.83
C PRO A 95 -1.06 -0.93 8.78
N PHE A 96 -1.49 0.29 8.46
CA PHE A 96 -2.50 0.54 7.44
C PHE A 96 -2.17 -0.06 6.07
N LEU A 97 -0.89 -0.09 5.69
CA LEU A 97 -0.42 -0.65 4.42
C LEU A 97 -0.47 -2.18 4.39
N LEU A 98 -0.11 -2.83 5.51
CA LEU A 98 -0.11 -4.29 5.59
C LEU A 98 -1.54 -4.86 5.49
N TYR A 99 -2.50 -4.19 6.11
CA TYR A 99 -3.90 -4.62 6.08
C TYR A 99 -4.61 -4.27 4.77
N GLN A 100 -4.28 -3.15 4.12
CA GLN A 100 -4.79 -2.87 2.76
C GLN A 100 -4.45 -4.01 1.79
N ILE A 101 -3.22 -4.52 1.84
CA ILE A 101 -2.79 -5.67 1.01
C ILE A 101 -3.56 -6.95 1.37
N GLN A 102 -3.90 -7.17 2.64
CA GLN A 102 -4.67 -8.35 3.06
C GLN A 102 -6.16 -8.33 2.64
N VAL A 103 -6.69 -7.17 2.24
CA VAL A 103 -8.14 -6.92 2.09
C VAL A 103 -8.57 -6.64 0.64
N ILE A 104 -7.64 -6.12 -0.15
CA ILE A 104 -7.64 -6.29 -1.62
C ILE A 104 -7.88 -7.76 -1.95
#